data_AF-A0A1F9LVY4-F1
#
_entry.id   AF-A0A1F9LVY4-F1
#
_cell.length_a   1.000
_cell.length_b   1.000
_cell.length_c   1.000
_cell.angle_alpha   90.00
_cell.angle_beta   90.00
_cell.angle_gamma   90.00
#
_symmetry.space_group_name_H-M   'P 1'
#
loop_
_entity.id
_entity.type
_entity.pdbx_description
1 polymer ?
#
loop_
_entity_poly.entity_id
_entity_poly.type
_entity_poly.pdbx_seq_one_letter_code
_entity_poly.pdbx_strand_id
1 'polypeptide(L)'
;MFLRNRSLYALRSSIFGMFVLAFFISELYLTPFSMVLSPLRFESREQMLDYFSYHYVPEDRAGGSDSFVYKPTPKVKVDIQIEPVVWFQEDGVAPWGLLFLVLLVWGWPILGFTRHEQDQLTRRSAQRRVEGFLSFVVVFFLLKFLLMLAAHFVTYHQVLLLDRFLGQRLPALLLSTVIQISVAMVVLNNFLLRRHDVLETLFSGEDLYKPKRLLTLPLWLRVVGLLAANTVLPMAVVIVLLLRYHDIPERYVDTVIVETLGLSLGITLLGLFSILYGFKRPIAELLNKMKRLAEGDFEVRTSVLLGDEIGRLKLGFNRMVEELREREQLRDLFGKFVSVEIAKKLLATREVNLGGDTIEAAVLFSDIRNFTPMSERMSAEEVVVLLNRYFSFVVEPIVARRGVVNKFIGDAVMAVFSPLFGSKQYAEDAFQAGKGILARLDEFNRLYPQYGIVHCGVGIHCGTLVAGNIGTEQRLEFTVIGDTVNTASRLESLTKTLGWPMLVSGPLIERLPLPLRSETHFLEQALVKGKSEAIAVHALTTLPTAR
;
A
#
# COMPACT_ATOMS: atom_id res chain seq x y z
N MET A 1 6.39 -10.26 -22.54
CA MET A 1 5.42 -10.24 -23.66
C MET A 1 4.33 -11.32 -23.51
N PHE A 2 4.69 -12.58 -23.28
CA PHE A 2 3.74 -13.71 -23.12
C PHE A 2 2.78 -13.58 -21.92
N LEU A 3 3.26 -13.14 -20.76
CA LEU A 3 2.42 -12.85 -19.58
C LEU A 3 1.44 -11.68 -19.81
N ARG A 4 1.82 -10.69 -20.64
CA ARG A 4 0.98 -9.51 -20.95
C ARG A 4 -0.13 -9.84 -21.95
N ASN A 5 0.13 -10.68 -22.96
CA ASN A 5 -0.92 -11.20 -23.85
C ASN A 5 -1.95 -12.07 -23.12
N ARG A 6 -1.53 -12.83 -22.11
CA ARG A 6 -2.44 -13.61 -21.25
C ARG A 6 -3.36 -12.70 -20.43
N SER A 7 -2.84 -11.58 -19.94
CA SER A 7 -3.64 -10.57 -19.21
C SER A 7 -4.68 -9.87 -20.10
N LEU A 8 -4.34 -9.60 -21.37
CA LEU A 8 -5.26 -9.01 -22.35
C LEU A 8 -6.35 -9.98 -22.80
N TYR A 9 -6.03 -11.26 -22.94
CA TYR A 9 -7.03 -12.31 -23.19
C TYR A 9 -7.94 -12.51 -21.97
N ALA A 10 -7.38 -12.48 -20.76
CA ALA A 10 -8.15 -12.52 -19.51
C ALA A 10 -9.04 -11.28 -19.34
N LEU A 11 -8.59 -10.10 -19.77
CA LEU A 11 -9.36 -8.87 -19.80
C LEU A 11 -10.54 -8.98 -20.79
N ARG A 12 -10.28 -9.44 -22.02
CA ARG A 12 -11.33 -9.71 -23.02
C ARG A 12 -12.33 -10.75 -22.53
N SER A 13 -11.85 -11.84 -21.94
CA SER A 13 -12.68 -12.91 -21.38
C SER A 13 -13.47 -12.44 -20.14
N SER A 14 -12.91 -11.60 -19.28
CA SER A 14 -13.62 -11.06 -18.10
C SER A 14 -14.68 -10.04 -18.50
N ILE A 15 -14.38 -9.16 -19.45
CA ILE A 15 -15.35 -8.20 -19.99
C ILE A 15 -16.47 -8.95 -20.74
N PHE A 16 -16.11 -9.92 -21.60
CA PHE A 16 -17.08 -10.77 -22.28
C PHE A 16 -17.91 -11.60 -21.28
N GLY A 17 -17.30 -12.15 -20.24
CA GLY A 17 -17.98 -12.85 -19.16
C GLY A 17 -18.93 -11.95 -18.38
N MET A 18 -18.58 -10.68 -18.13
CA MET A 18 -19.49 -9.69 -17.56
C MET A 18 -20.66 -9.38 -18.50
N PHE A 19 -20.43 -9.32 -19.81
CA PHE A 19 -21.49 -9.14 -20.81
C PHE A 19 -22.43 -10.33 -20.90
N VAL A 20 -21.89 -11.55 -21.00
CA VAL A 20 -22.67 -12.79 -21.01
C VAL A 20 -23.45 -12.93 -19.71
N LEU A 21 -22.86 -12.58 -18.57
CA LEU A 21 -23.55 -12.59 -17.29
C LEU A 21 -24.68 -11.57 -17.25
N ALA A 22 -24.45 -10.32 -17.68
CA ALA A 22 -25.49 -9.29 -17.76
C ALA A 22 -26.64 -9.68 -18.72
N PHE A 23 -26.30 -10.35 -19.83
CA PHE A 23 -27.23 -10.88 -20.84
C PHE A 23 -28.08 -12.05 -20.31
N PHE A 24 -27.45 -13.08 -19.75
CA PHE A 24 -28.16 -14.21 -19.12
C PHE A 24 -29.03 -13.75 -17.96
N ILE A 25 -28.54 -12.76 -17.22
CA ILE A 25 -29.31 -12.09 -16.18
C ILE A 25 -30.53 -11.48 -16.84
N SER A 26 -30.46 -10.57 -17.83
CA SER A 26 -31.67 -10.01 -18.48
C SER A 26 -32.70 -11.02 -18.97
N GLU A 27 -32.27 -12.14 -19.55
CA GLU A 27 -33.13 -13.25 -20.00
C GLU A 27 -33.90 -13.91 -18.83
N LEU A 28 -33.23 -14.11 -17.68
CA LEU A 28 -33.82 -14.75 -16.49
C LEU A 28 -34.94 -13.90 -15.83
N TYR A 29 -35.02 -12.59 -16.10
CA TYR A 29 -36.05 -11.70 -15.49
C TYR A 29 -37.33 -11.59 -16.33
N LEU A 30 -37.31 -11.92 -17.62
CA LEU A 30 -38.46 -11.69 -18.53
C LEU A 30 -39.36 -12.90 -18.70
N THR A 31 -38.80 -14.10 -18.56
CA THR A 31 -39.52 -15.36 -18.74
C THR A 31 -40.66 -15.60 -17.73
N PRO A 32 -40.55 -15.23 -16.43
CA PRO A 32 -41.69 -15.32 -15.51
C PRO A 32 -42.75 -14.24 -15.76
N PHE A 33 -42.35 -13.07 -16.29
CA PHE A 33 -43.22 -11.90 -16.44
C PHE A 33 -44.27 -12.09 -17.55
N SER A 34 -43.92 -12.78 -18.64
CA SER A 34 -44.84 -13.09 -19.75
C SER A 34 -45.83 -14.22 -19.40
N MET A 35 -45.42 -15.19 -18.56
CA MET A 35 -46.29 -16.30 -18.15
C MET A 35 -47.35 -15.90 -17.12
N VAL A 36 -47.09 -14.90 -16.28
CA VAL A 36 -48.03 -14.49 -15.21
C VAL A 36 -49.14 -13.57 -15.71
N LEU A 37 -48.91 -12.82 -16.81
CA LEU A 37 -49.76 -11.73 -17.29
C LEU A 37 -50.41 -11.99 -18.67
N SER A 38 -50.91 -13.19 -18.98
CA SER A 38 -51.87 -13.32 -20.09
C SER A 38 -53.19 -12.63 -19.69
N PRO A 39 -53.55 -11.45 -20.24
CA PRO A 39 -54.80 -10.79 -19.90
C PRO A 39 -55.94 -11.50 -20.63
N LEU A 40 -57.02 -11.77 -19.91
CA LEU A 40 -58.30 -12.08 -20.54
C LEU A 40 -58.75 -10.81 -21.28
N ARG A 41 -58.84 -10.85 -22.62
CA ARG A 41 -59.44 -9.76 -23.41
C ARG A 41 -60.95 -9.93 -23.43
N PHE A 42 -61.68 -8.86 -23.10
CA PHE A 42 -63.14 -8.77 -23.25
C PHE A 42 -63.43 -7.65 -24.26
N GLU A 43 -64.34 -7.89 -25.22
CA GLU A 43 -64.66 -6.93 -26.28
C GLU A 43 -65.60 -5.80 -25.81
N SER A 44 -66.33 -6.01 -24.70
CA SER A 44 -67.17 -4.98 -24.09
C SER A 44 -67.29 -5.12 -22.57
N ARG A 45 -67.67 -4.02 -21.89
CA ARG A 45 -67.93 -4.00 -20.43
C ARG A 45 -69.09 -4.93 -20.06
N GLU A 46 -70.08 -5.08 -20.93
CA GLU A 46 -71.21 -5.99 -20.74
C GLU A 46 -70.76 -7.45 -20.85
N GLN A 47 -69.85 -7.78 -21.79
CA GLN A 47 -69.30 -9.13 -21.92
C GLN A 47 -68.45 -9.54 -20.70
N MET A 48 -67.72 -8.57 -20.12
CA MET A 48 -67.03 -8.76 -18.85
C MET A 48 -68.03 -9.04 -17.72
N LEU A 49 -69.08 -8.24 -17.59
CA LEU A 49 -70.10 -8.39 -16.54
C LEU A 49 -70.91 -9.69 -16.67
N ASP A 50 -71.23 -10.12 -17.90
CA ASP A 50 -71.99 -11.36 -18.14
C ASP A 50 -71.15 -12.61 -17.82
N TYR A 51 -69.86 -12.61 -18.15
CA TYR A 51 -68.93 -13.69 -17.75
C TYR A 51 -68.84 -13.86 -16.23
N PHE A 52 -68.96 -12.77 -15.47
CA PHE A 52 -68.93 -12.78 -14.02
C PHE A 52 -70.29 -12.97 -13.34
N SER A 53 -71.39 -13.11 -14.11
CA SER A 53 -72.74 -13.28 -13.57
C SER A 53 -73.23 -14.74 -13.65
N TYR A 54 -73.79 -15.24 -12.55
CA TYR A 54 -74.23 -16.63 -12.39
C TYR A 54 -75.76 -16.74 -12.33
N HIS A 55 -76.29 -17.88 -12.79
CA HIS A 55 -77.60 -18.35 -12.37
C HIS A 55 -77.48 -19.63 -11.55
N TYR A 56 -78.31 -19.68 -10.51
CA TYR A 56 -78.42 -20.79 -9.57
C TYR A 56 -79.50 -21.75 -10.08
N VAL A 57 -79.08 -22.90 -10.62
CA VAL A 57 -79.99 -23.96 -11.07
C VAL A 57 -80.17 -24.95 -9.91
N PRO A 58 -81.41 -25.28 -9.52
CA PRO A 58 -81.64 -26.31 -8.50
C PRO A 58 -81.23 -27.69 -9.04
N GLU A 59 -80.36 -28.39 -8.30
CA GLU A 59 -79.94 -29.76 -8.60
C GLU A 59 -80.73 -30.71 -7.69
N ASP A 60 -81.57 -31.59 -8.26
CA ASP A 60 -82.36 -32.54 -7.49
C ASP A 60 -81.45 -33.58 -6.80
N ARG A 61 -81.56 -33.70 -5.48
CA ARG A 61 -80.98 -34.82 -4.74
C ARG A 61 -81.89 -36.05 -4.89
N ALA A 62 -81.34 -37.13 -5.42
CA ALA A 62 -81.95 -38.45 -5.28
C ALA A 62 -81.91 -38.86 -3.79
N GLY A 63 -82.96 -38.49 -3.03
CA GLY A 63 -83.14 -38.90 -1.63
C GLY A 63 -83.68 -37.80 -0.72
N GLY A 64 -85.00 -37.57 -0.76
CA GLY A 64 -85.87 -37.14 0.34
C GLY A 64 -85.34 -36.19 1.43
N SER A 65 -84.79 -35.03 1.09
CA SER A 65 -84.61 -33.91 2.03
C SER A 65 -84.84 -32.57 1.33
N ASP A 66 -85.67 -31.69 1.92
CA ASP A 66 -86.07 -30.35 1.42
C ASP A 66 -84.92 -29.32 1.42
N SER A 67 -83.77 -29.64 0.81
CA SER A 67 -82.66 -28.70 0.64
C SER A 67 -82.15 -28.74 -0.81
N PHE A 68 -82.49 -27.71 -1.59
CA PHE A 68 -81.92 -27.49 -2.92
C PHE A 68 -80.45 -27.05 -2.79
N VAL A 69 -79.54 -27.75 -3.48
CA VAL A 69 -78.15 -27.28 -3.64
C VAL A 69 -78.09 -26.50 -4.94
N TYR A 70 -77.77 -25.22 -4.84
CA TYR A 70 -77.61 -24.36 -6.01
C TYR A 70 -76.16 -24.41 -6.50
N LYS A 71 -75.92 -24.95 -7.69
CA LYS A 71 -74.61 -24.84 -8.35
C LYS A 71 -74.54 -23.56 -9.18
N PRO A 72 -73.49 -22.74 -9.03
CA PRO A 72 -73.29 -21.58 -9.89
C PRO A 72 -72.80 -22.05 -11.27
N THR A 73 -73.65 -21.88 -12.29
CA THR A 73 -73.27 -22.07 -13.71
C THR A 73 -73.11 -20.71 -14.39
N PRO A 74 -72.01 -20.47 -15.14
CA PRO A 74 -71.80 -19.21 -15.86
C PRO A 74 -72.86 -19.04 -16.95
N LYS A 75 -73.35 -17.81 -17.13
CA LYS A 75 -74.45 -17.49 -18.06
C LYS A 75 -74.16 -17.78 -19.53
N VAL A 76 -72.89 -17.75 -19.95
CA VAL A 76 -72.46 -18.00 -21.34
C VAL A 76 -71.12 -18.76 -21.34
N LYS A 77 -71.01 -19.83 -22.14
CA LYS A 77 -69.71 -20.41 -22.51
C LYS A 77 -69.07 -19.48 -23.55
N VAL A 78 -68.26 -18.53 -23.10
CA VAL A 78 -67.43 -17.73 -23.99
C VAL A 78 -66.14 -18.50 -24.24
N ASP A 79 -65.86 -18.82 -25.51
CA ASP A 79 -64.60 -19.43 -25.93
C ASP A 79 -63.53 -18.33 -25.94
N ILE A 80 -62.77 -18.21 -24.85
CA ILE A 80 -61.74 -17.18 -24.73
C ILE A 80 -60.46 -17.73 -25.35
N GLN A 81 -60.04 -17.18 -26.49
CA GLN A 81 -58.71 -17.43 -27.01
C GLN A 81 -57.68 -16.84 -26.06
N ILE A 82 -56.94 -17.73 -25.37
CA ILE A 82 -55.75 -17.37 -24.60
C ILE A 82 -54.64 -17.14 -25.63
N GLU A 83 -54.58 -15.96 -26.21
CA GLU A 83 -53.34 -15.54 -26.87
C GLU A 83 -52.35 -15.15 -25.76
N PRO A 84 -51.15 -15.76 -25.73
CA PRO A 84 -50.10 -15.26 -24.85
C PRO A 84 -49.89 -13.79 -25.22
N VAL A 85 -50.03 -12.88 -24.26
CA VAL A 85 -49.52 -11.52 -24.44
C VAL A 85 -48.01 -11.62 -24.38
N VAL A 86 -47.46 -11.97 -25.54
CA VAL A 86 -46.12 -11.62 -25.90
C VAL A 86 -46.16 -10.09 -25.99
N TRP A 87 -45.53 -9.39 -25.05
CA TRP A 87 -45.27 -7.94 -25.17
C TRP A 87 -44.37 -7.59 -26.39
N PHE A 88 -44.08 -8.58 -27.23
CA PHE A 88 -43.24 -8.54 -28.42
C PHE A 88 -44.00 -9.24 -29.55
N GLN A 89 -44.86 -8.48 -30.22
CA GLN A 89 -45.49 -8.89 -31.47
C GLN A 89 -44.44 -8.92 -32.60
N GLU A 90 -44.68 -9.77 -33.60
CA GLU A 90 -43.80 -10.29 -34.66
C GLU A 90 -42.95 -9.31 -35.50
N ASP A 91 -43.04 -7.98 -35.33
CA ASP A 91 -42.33 -7.01 -36.19
C ASP A 91 -41.46 -5.96 -35.45
N GLY A 92 -41.31 -6.07 -34.13
CA GLY A 92 -40.50 -5.12 -33.34
C GLY A 92 -39.11 -5.67 -33.03
N VAL A 93 -38.06 -5.13 -33.66
CA VAL A 93 -36.67 -5.38 -33.27
C VAL A 93 -36.54 -5.20 -31.76
N ALA A 94 -36.30 -6.30 -31.05
CA ALA A 94 -36.20 -6.25 -29.60
C ALA A 94 -35.14 -5.21 -29.18
N PRO A 95 -35.40 -4.38 -28.14
CA PRO A 95 -34.51 -3.29 -27.72
C PRO A 95 -33.08 -3.74 -27.36
N TRP A 96 -32.84 -5.05 -27.30
CA TRP A 96 -31.55 -5.71 -27.16
C TRP A 96 -30.54 -5.38 -28.25
N GLY A 97 -30.98 -5.19 -29.50
CA GLY A 97 -30.08 -4.78 -30.58
C GLY A 97 -29.46 -3.41 -30.30
N LEU A 98 -30.26 -2.49 -29.73
CA LEU A 98 -29.84 -1.14 -29.37
C LEU A 98 -28.95 -1.15 -28.11
N LEU A 99 -29.26 -1.98 -27.11
CA LEU A 99 -28.41 -2.18 -25.94
C LEU A 99 -27.05 -2.80 -26.32
N PHE A 100 -27.06 -3.82 -27.19
CA PHE A 100 -25.85 -4.45 -27.72
C PHE A 100 -24.99 -3.47 -28.54
N LEU A 101 -25.63 -2.63 -29.37
CA LEU A 101 -24.96 -1.55 -30.10
C LEU A 101 -24.36 -0.49 -29.17
N VAL A 102 -25.10 -0.05 -28.14
CA VAL A 102 -24.59 0.89 -27.13
C VAL A 102 -23.37 0.30 -26.42
N LEU A 103 -23.43 -0.96 -26.01
CA LEU A 103 -22.33 -1.66 -25.33
C LEU A 103 -21.13 -1.90 -26.25
N LEU A 104 -21.35 -2.19 -27.55
CA LEU A 104 -20.29 -2.28 -28.55
C LEU A 104 -19.61 -0.95 -28.82
N VAL A 105 -20.39 0.13 -29.00
CA VAL A 105 -19.89 1.49 -29.24
C VAL A 105 -19.14 2.02 -28.00
N TRP A 106 -19.64 1.74 -26.79
CA TRP A 106 -18.97 2.12 -25.55
C TRP A 106 -17.75 1.24 -25.21
N GLY A 107 -17.74 -0.03 -25.61
CA GLY A 107 -16.61 -0.96 -25.44
C GLY A 107 -15.52 -0.84 -26.51
N TRP A 108 -15.82 -0.22 -27.66
CA TRP A 108 -14.89 0.05 -28.77
C TRP A 108 -13.53 0.67 -28.35
N PRO A 109 -13.47 1.64 -27.41
CA PRO A 109 -12.21 2.25 -26.98
C PRO A 109 -11.29 1.27 -26.23
N ILE A 110 -11.88 0.26 -25.59
CA ILE A 110 -11.15 -0.82 -24.90
C ILE A 110 -10.51 -1.75 -25.93
N LEU A 111 -11.20 -2.01 -27.04
CA LEU A 111 -10.63 -2.77 -28.18
C LEU A 111 -9.49 -1.98 -28.85
N GLY A 112 -9.65 -0.66 -28.99
CA GLY A 112 -8.62 0.25 -29.51
C GLY A 112 -7.36 0.34 -28.64
N PHE A 113 -7.51 0.30 -27.31
CA PHE A 113 -6.41 0.29 -26.34
C PHE A 113 -5.44 -0.89 -26.56
N THR A 114 -5.96 -2.05 -27.00
CA THR A 114 -5.14 -3.24 -27.29
C THR A 114 -4.36 -3.16 -28.61
N ARG A 115 -4.65 -2.17 -29.47
CA ARG A 115 -4.04 -2.03 -30.79
C ARG A 115 -2.95 -0.94 -30.86
N HIS A 116 -2.99 0.09 -30.03
CA HIS A 116 -2.07 1.24 -30.09
C HIS A 116 -1.58 1.61 -28.68
N GLU A 117 -0.48 1.00 -28.25
CA GLU A 117 0.00 1.04 -26.85
C GLU A 117 0.99 2.18 -26.56
N GLN A 118 1.45 2.91 -27.58
CA GLN A 118 2.59 3.84 -27.47
C GLN A 118 2.23 5.28 -27.06
N ASP A 119 0.97 5.72 -27.20
CA ASP A 119 0.57 7.09 -26.87
C ASP A 119 -0.08 7.20 -25.47
N GLN A 120 0.49 8.05 -24.61
CA GLN A 120 0.01 8.32 -23.25
C GLN A 120 -1.39 8.97 -23.23
N LEU A 121 -1.73 9.79 -24.23
CA LEU A 121 -3.04 10.46 -24.29
C LEU A 121 -4.14 9.45 -24.65
N THR A 122 -3.90 8.61 -25.65
CA THR A 122 -4.77 7.48 -26.00
C THR A 122 -4.97 6.54 -24.81
N ARG A 123 -3.91 6.25 -24.04
CA ARG A 123 -3.99 5.44 -22.82
C ARG A 123 -4.86 6.06 -21.72
N ARG A 124 -4.66 7.34 -21.40
CA ARG A 124 -5.47 8.03 -20.38
C ARG A 124 -6.94 8.14 -20.77
N SER A 125 -7.23 8.37 -22.05
CA SER A 125 -8.61 8.43 -22.54
C SER A 125 -9.30 7.06 -22.46
N ALA A 126 -8.61 5.97 -22.81
CA ALA A 126 -9.12 4.61 -22.64
C ALA A 126 -9.38 4.26 -21.17
N GLN A 127 -8.45 4.59 -20.27
CA GLN A 127 -8.61 4.38 -18.82
C GLN A 127 -9.86 5.10 -18.27
N ARG A 128 -10.06 6.39 -18.61
CA ARG A 128 -11.26 7.14 -18.19
C ARG A 128 -12.55 6.52 -18.71
N ARG A 129 -12.55 6.02 -19.94
CA ARG A 129 -13.73 5.35 -20.52
C ARG A 129 -14.03 4.03 -19.83
N VAL A 130 -13.01 3.25 -19.45
CA VAL A 130 -13.20 2.03 -18.65
C VAL A 130 -13.73 2.35 -17.25
N GLU A 131 -13.18 3.36 -16.57
CA GLU A 131 -13.68 3.80 -15.26
C GLU A 131 -15.16 4.23 -15.33
N GLY A 132 -15.51 5.00 -16.37
CA GLY A 132 -16.89 5.39 -16.65
C GLY A 132 -17.80 4.20 -16.92
N PHE A 133 -17.35 3.24 -17.73
CA PHE A 133 -18.08 2.01 -18.02
C PHE A 133 -18.32 1.16 -16.76
N LEU A 134 -17.28 0.93 -15.95
CA LEU A 134 -17.40 0.15 -14.71
C LEU A 134 -18.37 0.81 -13.72
N SER A 135 -18.37 2.15 -13.66
CA SER A 135 -19.32 2.91 -12.83
C SER A 135 -20.74 2.85 -13.40
N PHE A 136 -20.89 2.95 -14.72
CA PHE A 136 -22.18 2.81 -15.41
C PHE A 136 -22.81 1.44 -15.15
N VAL A 137 -22.04 0.35 -15.20
CA VAL A 137 -22.57 -0.99 -14.92
C VAL A 137 -23.17 -1.07 -13.51
N VAL A 138 -22.52 -0.48 -12.50
CA VAL A 138 -23.09 -0.41 -11.14
C VAL A 138 -24.41 0.37 -11.11
N VAL A 139 -24.45 1.55 -11.74
CA VAL A 139 -25.66 2.37 -11.83
C VAL A 139 -26.78 1.63 -12.57
N PHE A 140 -26.46 0.95 -13.66
CA PHE A 140 -27.39 0.15 -14.45
C PHE A 140 -27.99 -0.99 -13.61
N PHE A 141 -27.17 -1.74 -12.87
CA PHE A 141 -27.66 -2.79 -11.97
C PHE A 141 -28.56 -2.22 -10.86
N LEU A 142 -28.18 -1.08 -10.26
CA LEU A 142 -29.00 -0.41 -9.24
C LEU A 142 -30.34 0.09 -9.79
N LEU A 143 -30.33 0.74 -10.96
CA LEU A 143 -31.55 1.23 -11.60
C LEU A 143 -32.45 0.08 -12.02
N LYS A 144 -31.88 -0.98 -12.62
CA LYS A 144 -32.62 -2.18 -12.99
C LYS A 144 -33.24 -2.86 -11.77
N PHE A 145 -32.49 -2.93 -10.66
CA PHE A 145 -33.00 -3.44 -9.39
C PHE A 145 -34.21 -2.64 -8.88
N LEU A 146 -34.14 -1.31 -8.92
CA LEU A 146 -35.25 -0.43 -8.53
C LEU A 146 -36.48 -0.59 -9.44
N LEU A 147 -36.28 -0.63 -10.77
CA LEU A 147 -37.36 -0.84 -11.74
C LEU A 147 -38.03 -2.20 -11.55
N MET A 148 -37.24 -3.23 -11.29
CA MET A 148 -37.75 -4.57 -10.99
C MET A 148 -38.57 -4.57 -9.71
N LEU A 149 -38.08 -3.93 -8.63
CA LEU A 149 -38.83 -3.81 -7.38
C LEU A 149 -40.19 -3.12 -7.60
N ALA A 150 -40.20 -2.05 -8.40
CA ALA A 150 -41.42 -1.33 -8.77
C ALA A 150 -42.38 -2.18 -9.62
N ALA A 151 -41.86 -2.91 -10.61
CA ALA A 151 -42.66 -3.81 -11.44
C ALA A 151 -43.34 -4.89 -10.61
N HIS A 152 -42.58 -5.54 -9.70
CA HIS A 152 -43.15 -6.51 -8.76
C HIS A 152 -44.22 -5.88 -7.88
N PHE A 153 -43.98 -4.68 -7.34
CA PHE A 153 -45.00 -3.95 -6.56
C PHE A 153 -46.31 -3.74 -7.35
N VAL A 154 -46.22 -3.34 -8.61
CA VAL A 154 -47.39 -3.18 -9.49
C VAL A 154 -48.08 -4.52 -9.74
N THR A 155 -47.33 -5.59 -10.04
CA THR A 155 -47.90 -6.93 -10.24
C THR A 155 -48.57 -7.44 -8.97
N TYR A 156 -47.97 -7.22 -7.80
CA TYR A 156 -48.59 -7.54 -6.50
C TYR A 156 -49.89 -6.80 -6.30
N HIS A 157 -49.90 -5.50 -6.57
CA HIS A 157 -51.11 -4.68 -6.45
C HIS A 157 -52.23 -5.17 -7.38
N GLN A 158 -51.90 -5.52 -8.63
CA GLN A 158 -52.86 -6.06 -9.58
C GLN A 158 -53.40 -7.43 -9.15
N VAL A 159 -52.53 -8.35 -8.72
CA VAL A 159 -52.93 -9.68 -8.23
C VAL A 159 -53.82 -9.57 -6.99
N LEU A 160 -53.52 -8.63 -6.07
CA LEU A 160 -54.35 -8.33 -4.90
C LEU A 160 -55.75 -7.83 -5.24
N LEU A 161 -55.93 -7.15 -6.38
CA LEU A 161 -57.24 -6.64 -6.83
C LEU A 161 -58.12 -7.72 -7.48
N LEU A 162 -57.55 -8.84 -7.95
CA LEU A 162 -58.24 -9.82 -8.81
C LEU A 162 -58.86 -11.02 -8.06
N ASP A 163 -58.75 -11.10 -6.73
CA ASP A 163 -59.31 -12.03 -5.72
C ASP A 163 -59.30 -13.56 -6.01
N ARG A 164 -59.64 -14.02 -7.22
CA ARG A 164 -59.74 -15.44 -7.61
C ARG A 164 -58.44 -16.13 -8.04
N PHE A 165 -57.39 -15.39 -8.39
CA PHE A 165 -56.08 -15.95 -8.80
C PHE A 165 -55.06 -16.00 -7.64
N LEU A 166 -55.48 -15.57 -6.46
CA LEU A 166 -54.66 -15.29 -5.30
C LEU A 166 -53.99 -16.54 -4.69
N GLY A 167 -54.57 -17.74 -4.82
CA GLY A 167 -54.06 -18.93 -4.11
C GLY A 167 -52.81 -19.58 -4.72
N GLN A 168 -52.70 -19.65 -6.06
CA GLN A 168 -51.62 -20.41 -6.72
C GLN A 168 -50.50 -19.54 -7.29
N ARG A 169 -50.80 -18.31 -7.74
CA ARG A 169 -49.81 -17.48 -8.46
C ARG A 169 -49.03 -16.52 -7.56
N LEU A 170 -49.60 -16.09 -6.44
CA LEU A 170 -48.96 -15.14 -5.54
C LEU A 170 -47.69 -15.72 -4.87
N PRO A 171 -47.67 -16.96 -4.35
CA PRO A 171 -46.46 -17.54 -3.78
C PRO A 171 -45.33 -17.68 -4.80
N ALA A 172 -45.64 -18.07 -6.03
CA ALA A 172 -44.66 -18.18 -7.11
C ALA A 172 -44.06 -16.82 -7.49
N LEU A 173 -44.88 -15.76 -7.51
CA LEU A 173 -44.44 -14.38 -7.79
C LEU A 173 -43.54 -13.81 -6.66
N LEU A 174 -43.89 -14.11 -5.42
CA LEU A 174 -43.11 -13.75 -4.23
C LEU A 174 -41.76 -14.47 -4.20
N LEU A 175 -41.76 -15.77 -4.46
CA LEU A 175 -40.56 -16.58 -4.55
C LEU A 175 -39.64 -16.12 -5.71
N SER A 176 -40.22 -15.82 -6.88
CA SER A 176 -39.44 -15.31 -8.02
C SER A 176 -38.79 -13.96 -7.71
N THR A 177 -39.47 -13.08 -6.97
CA THR A 177 -38.93 -11.77 -6.58
C THR A 177 -37.75 -11.90 -5.64
N VAL A 178 -37.87 -12.79 -4.64
CA VAL A 178 -36.79 -13.08 -3.69
C VAL A 178 -35.58 -13.61 -4.45
N ILE A 179 -35.74 -14.63 -5.28
CA ILE A 179 -34.64 -15.21 -6.08
C ILE A 179 -33.95 -14.15 -6.94
N GLN A 180 -34.74 -13.32 -7.63
CA GLN A 180 -34.23 -12.27 -8.51
C GLN A 180 -33.42 -11.20 -7.77
N ILE A 181 -33.92 -10.70 -6.64
CA ILE A 181 -33.23 -9.72 -5.79
C ILE A 181 -31.92 -10.31 -5.24
N SER A 182 -31.99 -11.55 -4.76
CA SER A 182 -30.88 -12.28 -4.18
C SER A 182 -29.76 -12.55 -5.21
N VAL A 183 -30.12 -13.01 -6.42
CA VAL A 183 -29.17 -13.23 -7.53
C VAL A 183 -28.57 -11.91 -8.00
N ALA A 184 -29.36 -10.84 -8.14
CA ALA A 184 -28.87 -9.53 -8.54
C ALA A 184 -27.80 -8.99 -7.57
N MET A 185 -28.03 -9.14 -6.25
CA MET A 185 -27.08 -8.69 -5.23
C MET A 185 -25.78 -9.51 -5.24
N VAL A 186 -25.86 -10.84 -5.39
CA VAL A 186 -24.67 -11.71 -5.50
C VAL A 186 -23.87 -11.39 -6.75
N VAL A 187 -24.53 -11.12 -7.87
CA VAL A 187 -23.85 -10.73 -9.12
C VAL A 187 -23.19 -9.38 -8.98
N LEU A 188 -23.90 -8.37 -8.48
CA LEU A 188 -23.36 -7.03 -8.26
C LEU A 188 -22.13 -7.10 -7.34
N ASN A 189 -22.21 -7.90 -6.27
CA ASN A 189 -21.10 -8.15 -5.37
C ASN A 189 -19.90 -8.80 -6.08
N ASN A 190 -20.13 -9.84 -6.88
CA ASN A 190 -19.07 -10.50 -7.65
C ASN A 190 -18.44 -9.57 -8.71
N PHE A 191 -19.24 -8.75 -9.38
CA PHE A 191 -18.76 -7.73 -10.32
C PHE A 191 -17.84 -6.72 -9.61
N LEU A 192 -18.27 -6.21 -8.45
CA LEU A 192 -17.50 -5.25 -7.65
C LEU A 192 -16.18 -5.83 -7.12
N LEU A 193 -16.10 -7.15 -6.91
CA LEU A 193 -14.86 -7.85 -6.55
C LEU A 193 -13.94 -8.05 -7.75
N ARG A 194 -14.47 -8.59 -8.86
CA ARG A 194 -13.67 -8.95 -10.04
C ARG A 194 -13.16 -7.75 -10.84
N ARG A 195 -13.76 -6.57 -10.70
CA ARG A 195 -13.25 -5.35 -11.37
C ARG A 195 -11.82 -4.97 -10.94
N HIS A 196 -11.37 -5.40 -9.76
CA HIS A 196 -9.99 -5.16 -9.31
C HIS A 196 -8.97 -5.75 -10.30
N ASP A 197 -9.17 -7.01 -10.69
CA ASP A 197 -8.28 -7.73 -11.61
C ASP A 197 -8.21 -7.03 -12.98
N VAL A 198 -9.34 -6.49 -13.44
CA VAL A 198 -9.43 -5.70 -14.67
C VAL A 198 -8.62 -4.41 -14.56
N LEU A 199 -8.77 -3.67 -13.45
CA LEU A 199 -8.07 -2.40 -13.24
C LEU A 199 -6.55 -2.60 -13.13
N GLU A 200 -6.09 -3.67 -12.48
CA GLU A 200 -4.67 -3.96 -12.32
C GLU A 200 -3.96 -4.22 -13.66
N THR A 201 -4.67 -4.74 -14.66
CA THR A 201 -4.12 -4.91 -16.02
C THR A 201 -4.05 -3.62 -16.84
N LEU A 202 -4.88 -2.62 -16.52
CA LEU A 202 -5.02 -1.39 -17.31
C LEU A 202 -4.10 -0.26 -16.80
N PHE A 203 -3.89 -0.21 -15.49
CA PHE A 203 -3.01 0.76 -14.84
C PHE A 203 -1.60 0.19 -14.67
N SER A 204 -0.57 1.02 -14.84
CA SER A 204 0.82 0.63 -14.59
C SER A 204 1.60 1.79 -14.00
N GLY A 205 2.71 1.49 -13.31
CA GLY A 205 3.57 2.51 -12.71
C GLY A 205 2.85 3.29 -11.62
N GLU A 206 3.14 4.59 -11.51
CA GLU A 206 2.60 5.48 -10.47
C GLU A 206 1.07 5.54 -10.42
N ASP A 207 0.40 5.29 -11.54
CA ASP A 207 -1.05 5.29 -11.58
C ASP A 207 -1.66 4.13 -10.78
N LEU A 208 -0.95 3.03 -10.54
CA LEU A 208 -1.44 1.92 -9.72
C LEU A 208 -1.61 2.30 -8.24
N TYR A 209 -0.88 3.31 -7.76
CA TYR A 209 -0.82 3.66 -6.33
C TYR A 209 -1.77 4.80 -5.95
N LYS A 210 -2.52 5.33 -6.92
CA LYS A 210 -3.43 6.46 -6.75
C LYS A 210 -4.89 6.01 -6.82
N PRO A 211 -5.76 6.55 -5.94
CA PRO A 211 -7.17 6.19 -5.94
C PRO A 211 -7.84 6.56 -7.26
N LYS A 212 -8.70 5.67 -7.76
CA LYS A 212 -9.46 5.84 -9.00
C LYS A 212 -10.83 6.46 -8.72
N ARG A 213 -11.35 7.23 -9.67
CA ARG A 213 -12.67 7.89 -9.56
C ARG A 213 -13.79 6.93 -9.96
N LEU A 214 -13.88 5.81 -9.24
CA LEU A 214 -14.89 4.78 -9.47
C LEU A 214 -16.01 4.91 -8.45
N LEU A 215 -17.24 4.70 -8.89
CA LEU A 215 -18.34 4.48 -7.96
C LEU A 215 -18.06 3.19 -7.17
N THR A 216 -17.94 3.29 -5.85
CA THR A 216 -17.72 2.13 -4.97
C THR A 216 -18.82 2.08 -3.92
N LEU A 217 -19.21 0.86 -3.54
CA LEU A 217 -20.11 0.64 -2.41
C LEU A 217 -19.26 0.28 -1.20
N PRO A 218 -19.43 0.96 -0.05
CA PRO A 218 -18.80 0.59 1.20
C PRO A 218 -19.05 -0.87 1.53
N LEU A 219 -18.07 -1.53 2.13
CA LEU A 219 -18.17 -2.95 2.45
C LEU A 219 -19.37 -3.25 3.36
N TRP A 220 -19.54 -2.46 4.43
CA TRP A 220 -20.65 -2.67 5.36
C TRP A 220 -22.00 -2.60 4.65
N LEU A 221 -22.17 -1.68 3.68
CA LEU A 221 -23.41 -1.54 2.92
C LEU A 221 -23.66 -2.75 2.02
N ARG A 222 -22.60 -3.37 1.49
CA ARG A 222 -22.72 -4.61 0.71
C ARG A 222 -23.14 -5.79 1.58
N VAL A 223 -22.59 -5.91 2.79
CA VAL A 223 -22.93 -6.98 3.74
C VAL A 223 -24.37 -6.80 4.24
N VAL A 224 -24.70 -5.61 4.73
CA VAL A 224 -26.04 -5.29 5.23
C VAL A 224 -27.07 -5.40 4.11
N GLY A 225 -26.77 -4.89 2.91
CA GLY A 225 -27.64 -5.00 1.75
C GLY A 225 -27.91 -6.46 1.36
N LEU A 226 -26.88 -7.31 1.37
CA LEU A 226 -27.02 -8.75 1.11
C LEU A 226 -27.91 -9.43 2.16
N LEU A 227 -27.66 -9.16 3.45
CA LEU A 227 -28.44 -9.73 4.54
C LEU A 227 -29.90 -9.25 4.52
N ALA A 228 -30.13 -7.95 4.33
CA ALA A 228 -31.47 -7.37 4.25
C ALA A 228 -32.25 -7.94 3.06
N ALA A 229 -31.63 -7.96 1.87
CA ALA A 229 -32.24 -8.48 0.65
C ALA A 229 -32.60 -9.98 0.75
N ASN A 230 -31.77 -10.77 1.44
CA ASN A 230 -31.95 -12.21 1.51
C ASN A 230 -32.62 -12.70 2.79
N THR A 231 -32.75 -11.89 3.84
CA THR A 231 -33.32 -12.33 5.13
C THR A 231 -34.60 -11.55 5.45
N VAL A 232 -34.52 -10.22 5.44
CA VAL A 232 -35.64 -9.36 5.86
C VAL A 232 -36.76 -9.40 4.83
N LEU A 233 -36.43 -9.28 3.54
CA LEU A 233 -37.44 -9.26 2.49
C LEU A 233 -38.18 -10.60 2.36
N PRO A 234 -37.52 -11.77 2.33
CA PRO A 234 -38.22 -13.06 2.28
C PRO A 234 -39.05 -13.32 3.55
N MET A 235 -38.57 -12.89 4.73
CA MET A 235 -39.34 -13.01 5.97
C MET A 235 -40.60 -12.13 5.94
N ALA A 236 -40.49 -10.89 5.46
CA ALA A 236 -41.64 -10.01 5.30
C ALA A 236 -42.67 -10.61 4.32
N VAL A 237 -42.20 -11.19 3.23
CA VAL A 237 -43.00 -11.94 2.26
C VAL A 237 -43.74 -13.11 2.93
N VAL A 238 -43.05 -13.94 3.70
CA VAL A 238 -43.65 -15.07 4.44
C VAL A 238 -44.69 -14.58 5.45
N ILE A 239 -44.39 -13.51 6.21
CA ILE A 239 -45.32 -12.92 7.18
C ILE A 239 -46.59 -12.41 6.49
N VAL A 240 -46.46 -11.73 5.35
CA VAL A 240 -47.62 -11.24 4.58
C VAL A 240 -48.47 -12.40 4.07
N LEU A 241 -47.83 -13.49 3.60
CA LEU A 241 -48.54 -14.70 3.18
C LEU A 241 -49.32 -15.32 4.34
N LEU A 242 -48.70 -15.47 5.51
CA LEU A 242 -49.33 -16.03 6.71
C LEU A 242 -50.51 -15.17 7.18
N LEU A 243 -50.37 -13.84 7.19
CA LEU A 243 -51.42 -12.92 7.65
C LEU A 243 -52.60 -12.84 6.68
N ARG A 244 -52.34 -12.96 5.36
CA ARG A 244 -53.38 -12.79 4.33
C ARG A 244 -54.15 -14.07 4.04
N TYR A 245 -53.56 -15.24 4.26
CA TYR A 245 -54.10 -16.54 3.82
C TYR A 245 -54.17 -17.57 4.93
N HIS A 246 -55.08 -17.37 5.88
CA HIS A 246 -55.40 -18.37 6.90
C HIS A 246 -56.19 -19.57 6.35
N ASP A 247 -56.83 -19.44 5.17
CA ASP A 247 -57.70 -20.46 4.56
C ASP A 247 -57.01 -21.37 3.53
N ILE A 248 -55.71 -21.18 3.24
CA ILE A 248 -54.98 -22.05 2.30
C ILE A 248 -54.65 -23.39 2.99
N PRO A 249 -54.75 -24.55 2.31
CA PRO A 249 -54.36 -25.83 2.90
C PRO A 249 -52.91 -25.81 3.38
N GLU A 250 -52.67 -26.22 4.63
CA GLU A 250 -51.37 -26.13 5.34
C GLU A 250 -50.19 -26.62 4.48
N ARG A 251 -50.37 -27.71 3.73
CA ARG A 251 -49.34 -28.30 2.86
C ARG A 251 -48.74 -27.30 1.85
N TYR A 252 -49.53 -26.40 1.28
CA TYR A 252 -49.02 -25.40 0.33
C TYR A 252 -48.25 -24.29 1.04
N VAL A 253 -48.70 -23.88 2.22
CA VAL A 253 -48.04 -22.88 3.05
C VAL A 253 -46.68 -23.40 3.52
N ASP A 254 -46.62 -24.63 4.02
CA ASP A 254 -45.38 -25.28 4.46
C ASP A 254 -44.36 -25.40 3.33
N THR A 255 -44.81 -25.84 2.14
CA THR A 255 -43.92 -25.99 0.98
C THR A 255 -43.29 -24.64 0.59
N VAL A 256 -44.11 -23.58 0.51
CA VAL A 256 -43.64 -22.23 0.15
C VAL A 256 -42.69 -21.67 1.20
N ILE A 257 -42.97 -21.88 2.49
CA ILE A 257 -42.09 -21.44 3.59
C ILE A 257 -40.74 -22.16 3.51
N VAL A 258 -40.74 -23.49 3.38
CA VAL A 258 -39.52 -24.30 3.33
C VAL A 258 -38.67 -23.94 2.10
N GLU A 259 -39.27 -23.81 0.92
CA GLU A 259 -38.56 -23.40 -0.30
C GLU A 259 -37.98 -21.99 -0.18
N THR A 260 -38.77 -21.03 0.33
CA THR A 260 -38.33 -19.63 0.51
C THR A 260 -37.17 -19.54 1.49
N LEU A 261 -37.28 -20.20 2.65
CA LEU A 261 -36.23 -20.22 3.67
C LEU A 261 -34.97 -20.95 3.18
N GLY A 262 -35.13 -22.09 2.52
CA GLY A 262 -34.00 -22.87 1.98
C GLY A 262 -33.22 -22.10 0.91
N LEU A 263 -33.91 -21.46 -0.03
CA LEU A 263 -33.29 -20.64 -1.07
C LEU A 263 -32.65 -19.37 -0.50
N SER A 264 -33.34 -18.68 0.40
CA SER A 264 -32.81 -17.51 1.14
C SER A 264 -31.50 -17.85 1.86
N LEU A 265 -31.47 -18.98 2.57
CA LEU A 265 -30.27 -19.44 3.28
C LEU A 265 -29.14 -19.76 2.29
N GLY A 266 -29.41 -20.53 1.25
CA GLY A 266 -28.41 -20.90 0.25
C GLY A 266 -27.78 -19.68 -0.43
N ILE A 267 -28.59 -18.70 -0.83
CA ILE A 267 -28.09 -17.49 -1.49
C ILE A 267 -27.35 -16.58 -0.50
N THR A 268 -27.80 -16.49 0.75
CA THR A 268 -27.07 -15.76 1.81
C THR A 268 -25.69 -16.35 2.04
N LEU A 269 -25.60 -17.68 2.17
CA LEU A 269 -24.32 -18.37 2.33
C LEU A 269 -23.40 -18.17 1.12
N LEU A 270 -23.93 -18.25 -0.10
CA LEU A 270 -23.18 -17.99 -1.33
C LEU A 270 -22.67 -16.54 -1.42
N GLY A 271 -23.51 -15.57 -1.04
CA GLY A 271 -23.15 -14.16 -1.02
C GLY A 271 -22.09 -13.86 0.03
N LEU A 272 -22.24 -14.38 1.25
CA LEU A 272 -21.25 -14.27 2.31
C LEU A 272 -19.93 -14.92 1.91
N PHE A 273 -19.96 -16.12 1.33
CA PHE A 273 -18.77 -16.79 0.80
C PHE A 273 -18.07 -15.93 -0.27
N SER A 274 -18.83 -15.35 -1.20
CA SER A 274 -18.27 -14.46 -2.24
C SER A 274 -17.58 -13.23 -1.63
N ILE A 275 -18.21 -12.61 -0.62
CA ILE A 275 -17.67 -11.48 0.14
C ILE A 275 -16.36 -11.88 0.84
N LEU A 276 -16.36 -12.96 1.62
CA LEU A 276 -15.18 -13.46 2.35
C LEU A 276 -14.02 -13.79 1.42
N TYR A 277 -14.31 -14.48 0.31
CA TYR A 277 -13.29 -14.85 -0.68
C TYR A 277 -12.69 -13.61 -1.35
N GLY A 278 -13.49 -12.55 -1.53
CA GLY A 278 -13.06 -11.26 -2.07
C GLY A 278 -12.00 -10.54 -1.22
N PHE A 279 -12.02 -10.69 0.10
CA PHE A 279 -11.05 -10.03 0.99
C PHE A 279 -9.77 -10.80 1.21
N LYS A 280 -9.82 -12.12 1.07
CA LYS A 280 -8.68 -12.99 1.36
C LYS A 280 -7.41 -12.52 0.66
N ARG A 281 -7.50 -12.19 -0.63
CA ARG A 281 -6.35 -11.76 -1.44
C ARG A 281 -5.81 -10.38 -1.03
N PRO A 282 -6.59 -9.29 -1.02
CA PRO A 282 -6.10 -7.97 -0.63
C PRO A 282 -5.49 -7.91 0.77
N ILE A 283 -6.10 -8.61 1.74
CA ILE A 283 -5.61 -8.65 3.12
C ILE A 283 -4.29 -9.43 3.21
N ALA A 284 -4.22 -10.62 2.61
CA ALA A 284 -2.99 -11.42 2.62
C ALA A 284 -1.83 -10.70 1.92
N GLU A 285 -2.12 -10.02 0.81
CA GLU A 285 -1.15 -9.19 0.09
C GLU A 285 -0.63 -8.06 0.98
N LEU A 286 -1.53 -7.32 1.63
CA LEU A 286 -1.16 -6.21 2.52
C LEU A 286 -0.34 -6.70 3.73
N LEU A 287 -0.74 -7.80 4.36
CA LEU A 287 0.00 -8.39 5.49
C LEU A 287 1.42 -8.80 5.09
N ASN A 288 1.58 -9.44 3.92
CA ASN A 288 2.90 -9.81 3.42
C ASN A 288 3.78 -8.57 3.15
N LYS A 289 3.18 -7.51 2.57
CA LYS A 289 3.86 -6.24 2.33
C LYS A 289 4.26 -5.52 3.62
N MET A 290 3.39 -5.55 4.63
CA MET A 290 3.70 -5.04 5.97
C MET A 290 4.85 -5.81 6.62
N LYS A 291 4.90 -7.14 6.48
CA LYS A 291 6.00 -7.95 6.98
C LYS A 291 7.34 -7.56 6.33
N ARG A 292 7.37 -7.42 5.00
CA ARG A 292 8.56 -6.97 4.27
C ARG A 292 9.02 -5.57 4.70
N LEU A 293 8.09 -4.64 4.88
CA LEU A 293 8.41 -3.31 5.42
C LEU A 293 9.06 -3.39 6.80
N ALA A 294 8.52 -4.24 7.69
CA ALA A 294 9.09 -4.46 9.03
C ALA A 294 10.49 -5.11 8.98
N GLU A 295 10.79 -5.86 7.92
CA GLU A 295 12.13 -6.43 7.64
C GLU A 295 13.09 -5.41 6.99
N GLY A 296 12.66 -4.15 6.78
CA GLY A 296 13.49 -3.05 6.26
C GLY A 296 13.34 -2.76 4.76
N ASP A 297 12.36 -3.36 4.09
CA ASP A 297 12.07 -3.07 2.68
C ASP A 297 11.17 -1.84 2.53
N PHE A 298 11.80 -0.67 2.37
CA PHE A 298 11.12 0.63 2.25
C PHE A 298 10.65 0.97 0.81
N GLU A 299 10.82 0.07 -0.16
CA GLU A 299 10.35 0.26 -1.53
C GLU A 299 9.02 -0.48 -1.80
N VAL A 300 8.47 -1.17 -0.79
CA VAL A 300 7.22 -1.93 -0.93
C VAL A 300 6.04 -0.99 -1.14
N ARG A 301 5.29 -1.21 -2.22
CA ARG A 301 4.04 -0.46 -2.50
C ARG A 301 2.88 -1.40 -2.78
N THR A 302 1.66 -0.94 -2.48
CA THR A 302 0.42 -1.66 -2.80
C THR A 302 -0.45 -0.89 -3.79
N SER A 303 -1.10 -1.59 -4.71
CA SER A 303 -2.04 -1.00 -5.66
C SER A 303 -3.29 -0.47 -4.96
N VAL A 304 -3.74 0.74 -5.30
CA VAL A 304 -4.91 1.41 -4.72
C VAL A 304 -5.94 1.63 -5.84
N LEU A 305 -6.64 0.56 -6.21
CA LEU A 305 -7.56 0.57 -7.35
C LEU A 305 -9.02 0.84 -6.97
N LEU A 306 -9.37 0.68 -5.69
CA LEU A 306 -10.72 0.82 -5.17
C LEU A 306 -10.80 2.00 -4.20
N GLY A 307 -11.95 2.66 -4.14
CA GLY A 307 -12.24 3.76 -3.21
C GLY A 307 -12.96 3.33 -1.93
N ASP A 308 -13.01 2.02 -1.64
CA ASP A 308 -13.64 1.47 -0.45
C ASP A 308 -12.70 1.47 0.77
N GLU A 309 -13.12 0.85 1.87
CA GLU A 309 -12.35 0.77 3.11
C GLU A 309 -10.98 0.10 2.91
N ILE A 310 -10.90 -0.93 2.08
CA ILE A 310 -9.64 -1.63 1.77
C ILE A 310 -8.73 -0.72 0.95
N GLY A 311 -9.28 -0.02 -0.03
CA GLY A 311 -8.57 1.00 -0.79
C GLY A 311 -7.97 2.09 0.09
N ARG A 312 -8.75 2.61 1.06
CA ARG A 312 -8.27 3.61 2.03
C ARG A 312 -7.15 3.06 2.91
N LEU A 313 -7.27 1.81 3.37
CA LEU A 313 -6.22 1.16 4.16
C LEU A 313 -4.92 1.01 3.34
N LYS A 314 -5.03 0.55 2.08
CA LYS A 314 -3.92 0.43 1.14
C LYS A 314 -3.26 1.79 0.86
N LEU A 315 -4.05 2.86 0.72
CA LEU A 315 -3.55 4.23 0.57
C LEU A 315 -2.78 4.72 1.81
N GLY A 316 -3.34 4.47 3.01
CA GLY A 316 -2.68 4.79 4.27
C GLY A 316 -1.34 4.05 4.43
N PHE A 317 -1.31 2.77 4.06
CA PHE A 317 -0.08 1.98 4.04
C PHE A 317 1.00 2.60 3.13
N ASN A 318 0.65 2.96 1.88
CA ASN A 318 1.62 3.58 0.96
C ASN A 318 2.19 4.90 1.52
N ARG A 319 1.36 5.72 2.17
CA ARG A 319 1.82 6.96 2.82
C ARG A 319 2.82 6.68 3.94
N MET A 320 2.51 5.70 4.79
CA MET A 320 3.41 5.29 5.87
C MET A 320 4.75 4.77 5.34
N VAL A 321 4.75 3.98 4.25
CA VAL A 321 6.00 3.54 3.62
C VAL A 321 6.83 4.72 3.14
N GLU A 322 6.20 5.69 2.47
CA GLU A 322 6.89 6.88 1.98
C GLU A 322 7.51 7.71 3.12
N GLU A 323 6.76 7.94 4.20
CA GLU A 323 7.26 8.65 5.39
C GLU A 323 8.42 7.91 6.07
N LEU A 324 8.35 6.58 6.15
CA LEU A 324 9.44 5.76 6.72
C LEU A 324 10.67 5.78 5.84
N ARG A 325 10.50 5.72 4.51
CA ARG A 325 11.58 5.85 3.54
C ARG A 325 12.28 7.19 3.66
N GLU A 326 11.54 8.29 3.75
CA GLU A 326 12.11 9.63 3.94
C GLU A 326 12.91 9.72 5.25
N ARG A 327 12.39 9.16 6.35
CA ARG A 327 13.12 9.12 7.63
C ARG A 327 14.40 8.30 7.55
N GLU A 328 14.38 7.19 6.82
CA GLU A 328 15.56 6.35 6.58
C GLU A 328 16.62 7.10 5.77
N GLN A 329 16.21 7.79 4.70
CA GLN A 329 17.11 8.63 3.90
C GLN A 329 17.71 9.77 4.72
N LEU A 330 16.91 10.42 5.57
CA LEU A 330 17.41 11.43 6.49
C LEU A 330 18.44 10.83 7.45
N ARG A 331 18.17 9.66 8.05
CA ARG A 331 19.12 8.96 8.92
C ARG A 331 20.44 8.66 8.21
N ASP A 332 20.39 8.14 6.99
CA ASP A 332 21.57 7.84 6.19
C ASP A 332 22.36 9.10 5.82
N LEU A 333 21.67 10.20 5.51
CA LEU A 333 22.31 11.49 5.27
C LEU A 333 22.96 12.04 6.55
N PHE A 334 22.26 12.02 7.68
CA PHE A 334 22.80 12.43 8.98
C PHE A 334 24.04 11.61 9.37
N GLY A 335 24.06 10.31 9.08
CA GLY A 335 25.22 9.44 9.32
C GLY A 335 26.47 9.82 8.52
N LYS A 336 26.34 10.61 7.44
CA LYS A 336 27.49 11.17 6.69
C LYS A 336 28.06 12.43 7.32
N PHE A 337 27.29 13.13 8.15
CA PHE A 337 27.68 14.39 8.79
C PHE A 337 27.99 14.25 10.28
N VAL A 338 27.53 13.17 10.92
CA VAL A 338 27.75 12.86 12.33
C VAL A 338 28.28 11.43 12.43
N SER A 339 29.36 11.21 13.18
CA SER A 339 29.90 9.86 13.34
C SER A 339 28.87 8.93 13.99
N VAL A 340 28.87 7.67 13.57
CA VAL A 340 27.92 6.65 14.04
C VAL A 340 27.99 6.49 15.56
N GLU A 341 29.17 6.65 16.13
CA GLU A 341 29.44 6.58 17.57
C GLU A 341 28.75 7.72 18.34
N ILE A 342 28.83 8.95 17.81
CA ILE A 342 28.14 10.12 18.40
C ILE A 342 26.62 9.94 18.26
N ALA A 343 26.14 9.55 17.08
CA ALA A 343 24.71 9.31 16.84
C ALA A 343 24.14 8.22 17.76
N LYS A 344 24.87 7.10 17.97
CA LYS A 344 24.49 6.04 18.91
C LYS A 344 24.40 6.55 20.35
N LYS A 345 25.34 7.40 20.79
CA LYS A 345 25.28 8.01 22.13
C LYS A 345 24.04 8.89 22.28
N LEU A 346 23.76 9.77 21.31
CA LEU A 346 22.59 10.66 21.33
C LEU A 346 21.26 9.88 21.33
N LEU A 347 21.16 8.78 20.58
CA LEU A 347 19.97 7.92 20.57
C LEU A 347 19.79 7.14 21.89
N ALA A 348 20.88 6.74 22.54
CA ALA A 348 20.84 5.97 23.79
C ALA A 348 20.43 6.83 24.99
N THR A 349 20.92 8.06 25.09
CA THR A 349 20.60 8.95 26.22
C THR A 349 19.24 9.63 26.09
N ARG A 350 18.66 9.73 24.87
CA ARG A 350 17.41 10.46 24.56
C ARG A 350 17.34 11.93 24.99
N GLU A 351 18.38 12.43 25.66
CA GLU A 351 18.57 13.81 26.06
C GLU A 351 19.83 14.35 25.40
N VAL A 352 19.71 15.55 24.84
CA VAL A 352 20.84 16.34 24.35
C VAL A 352 21.20 17.35 25.44
N ASN A 353 21.91 16.88 26.47
CA ASN A 353 22.35 17.76 27.55
C ASN A 353 23.50 18.64 27.09
N LEU A 354 23.39 19.95 27.38
CA LEU A 354 24.46 20.92 27.22
C LEU A 354 25.57 20.63 28.24
N GLY A 355 26.83 20.64 27.79
CA GLY A 355 27.98 20.28 28.60
C GLY A 355 28.68 19.02 28.09
N GLY A 356 29.59 18.47 28.90
CA GLY A 356 30.38 17.31 28.50
C GLY A 356 30.95 16.53 29.68
N ASP A 357 31.26 15.27 29.41
CA ASP A 357 31.90 14.37 30.36
C ASP A 357 33.41 14.60 30.33
N THR A 358 34.04 14.68 31.49
CA THR A 358 35.50 14.65 31.59
C THR A 358 35.98 13.22 31.34
N ILE A 359 36.76 13.00 30.29
CA ILE A 359 37.23 11.68 29.86
C ILE A 359 38.75 11.66 29.69
N GLU A 360 39.36 10.48 29.90
CA GLU A 360 40.71 10.18 29.41
C GLU A 360 40.63 9.78 27.93
N ALA A 361 41.52 10.34 27.12
CA ALA A 361 41.57 10.09 25.68
C ALA A 361 42.97 10.30 25.10
N ALA A 362 43.20 9.71 23.92
CA ALA A 362 44.28 10.10 23.03
C ALA A 362 43.70 10.96 21.90
N VAL A 363 44.36 12.08 21.60
CA VAL A 363 44.01 12.96 20.50
C VAL A 363 45.11 12.88 19.44
N LEU A 364 44.69 12.65 18.20
CA LEU A 364 45.54 12.60 17.02
C LEU A 364 45.19 13.79 16.11
N PHE A 365 46.21 14.54 15.72
CA PHE A 365 46.13 15.51 14.63
C PHE A 365 47.00 15.03 13.46
N SER A 366 46.48 15.15 12.24
CA SER A 366 47.24 14.89 11.01
C SER A 366 47.02 16.03 10.03
N ASP A 367 48.08 16.63 9.50
CA ASP A 367 47.99 17.78 8.57
C ASP A 367 48.89 17.60 7.35
N ILE A 368 48.50 18.11 6.18
CA ILE A 368 49.32 17.97 4.97
C ILE A 368 50.50 18.95 5.06
N ARG A 369 51.71 18.46 4.79
CA ARG A 369 52.89 19.32 4.74
C ARG A 369 52.87 20.16 3.48
N ASN A 370 53.15 21.45 3.62
CA ASN A 370 53.19 22.41 2.52
C ASN A 370 51.88 22.45 1.70
N PHE A 371 50.73 22.27 2.35
CA PHE A 371 49.43 22.33 1.69
C PHE A 371 49.12 23.71 1.10
N THR A 372 49.36 24.80 1.84
CA THR A 372 49.03 26.15 1.35
C THR A 372 49.70 26.45 -0.01
N PRO A 373 51.03 26.30 -0.18
CA PRO A 373 51.68 26.50 -1.49
C PRO A 373 51.22 25.52 -2.57
N MET A 374 50.81 24.30 -2.19
CA MET A 374 50.25 23.32 -3.13
C MET A 374 48.87 23.77 -3.63
N SER A 375 48.00 24.19 -2.72
CA SER A 375 46.61 24.60 -3.02
C SER A 375 46.52 25.89 -3.83
N GLU A 376 47.47 26.82 -3.67
CA GLU A 376 47.55 28.07 -4.45
C GLU A 376 47.73 27.83 -5.96
N ARG A 377 48.17 26.63 -6.35
CA ARG A 377 48.40 26.24 -7.75
C ARG A 377 47.24 25.44 -8.35
N MET A 378 46.16 25.23 -7.59
CA MET A 378 45.04 24.37 -7.94
C MET A 378 43.75 25.18 -7.98
N SER A 379 42.79 24.77 -8.82
CA SER A 379 41.42 25.27 -8.72
C SER A 379 40.74 24.77 -7.44
N ALA A 380 39.68 25.46 -7.01
CA ALA A 380 38.93 25.07 -5.82
C ALA A 380 38.35 23.66 -5.95
N GLU A 381 37.86 23.29 -7.12
CA GLU A 381 37.35 21.96 -7.42
C GLU A 381 38.44 20.88 -7.30
N GLU A 382 39.65 21.15 -7.79
CA GLU A 382 40.77 20.21 -7.68
C GLU A 382 41.24 20.05 -6.24
N VAL A 383 41.24 21.13 -5.44
CA VAL A 383 41.55 21.08 -4.00
C VAL A 383 40.52 20.21 -3.28
N VAL A 384 39.23 20.36 -3.56
CA VAL A 384 38.17 19.54 -2.95
C VAL A 384 38.33 18.07 -3.33
N VAL A 385 38.65 17.75 -4.58
CA VAL A 385 38.89 16.37 -5.03
C VAL A 385 40.12 15.78 -4.33
N LEU A 386 41.21 16.54 -4.22
CA LEU A 386 42.41 16.14 -3.50
C LEU A 386 42.10 15.85 -2.03
N LEU A 387 41.45 16.77 -1.33
CA LEU A 387 41.13 16.61 0.09
C LEU A 387 40.24 15.40 0.34
N ASN A 388 39.17 15.21 -0.45
CA ASN A 388 38.30 14.05 -0.31
C ASN A 388 39.05 12.72 -0.51
N ARG A 389 39.96 12.67 -1.48
CA ARG A 389 40.83 11.50 -1.70
C ARG A 389 41.82 11.31 -0.56
N TYR A 390 42.52 12.36 -0.13
CA TYR A 390 43.45 12.29 0.99
C TYR A 390 42.75 11.80 2.27
N PHE A 391 41.60 12.40 2.62
CA PHE A 391 40.83 12.00 3.79
C PHE A 391 40.37 10.55 3.73
N SER A 392 40.05 9.99 2.56
CA SER A 392 39.69 8.56 2.49
C SER A 392 40.83 7.62 2.91
N PHE A 393 42.09 8.02 2.72
CA PHE A 393 43.27 7.24 3.13
C PHE A 393 43.67 7.49 4.59
N VAL A 394 43.39 8.67 5.12
CA VAL A 394 43.70 9.03 6.52
C VAL A 394 42.64 8.52 7.49
N VAL A 395 41.36 8.60 7.11
CA VAL A 395 40.23 8.22 7.97
C VAL A 395 40.17 6.70 8.19
N GLU A 396 40.51 5.90 7.17
CA GLU A 396 40.44 4.44 7.25
C GLU A 396 41.28 3.87 8.42
N PRO A 397 42.58 4.17 8.57
CA PRO A 397 43.38 3.74 9.73
C PRO A 397 42.83 4.17 11.08
N ILE A 398 42.25 5.37 11.16
CA ILE A 398 41.67 5.91 12.40
C ILE A 398 40.47 5.05 12.82
N VAL A 399 39.52 4.85 11.90
CA VAL A 399 38.30 4.07 12.16
C VAL A 399 38.63 2.59 12.40
N ALA A 400 39.60 2.03 11.65
CA ALA A 400 40.07 0.65 11.85
C ALA A 400 40.64 0.40 13.27
N ARG A 401 41.09 1.46 13.95
CA ARG A 401 41.56 1.44 15.34
C ARG A 401 40.57 2.09 16.31
N ARG A 402 39.27 2.09 15.99
CA ARG A 402 38.18 2.57 16.87
C ARG A 402 38.32 4.06 17.24
N GLY A 403 39.06 4.82 16.45
CA GLY A 403 39.13 6.27 16.56
C GLY A 403 37.90 6.92 15.94
N VAL A 404 37.46 8.01 16.55
CA VAL A 404 36.37 8.84 16.03
C VAL A 404 36.98 10.11 15.44
N VAL A 405 36.78 10.35 14.15
CA VAL A 405 37.12 11.63 13.52
C VAL A 405 36.16 12.67 14.07
N ASN A 406 36.69 13.63 14.83
CA ASN A 406 35.87 14.68 15.43
C ASN A 406 35.53 15.77 14.42
N LYS A 407 36.54 16.27 13.69
CA LYS A 407 36.36 17.26 12.64
C LYS A 407 37.52 17.32 11.66
N PHE A 408 37.23 17.84 10.47
CA PHE A 408 38.22 18.31 9.50
C PHE A 408 38.43 19.82 9.69
N ILE A 409 39.68 20.27 9.64
CA ILE A 409 40.06 21.68 9.83
C ILE A 409 40.98 22.07 8.68
N GLY A 410 40.40 22.55 7.58
CA GLY A 410 41.17 22.72 6.33
C GLY A 410 41.62 21.36 5.80
N ASP A 411 42.93 21.16 5.68
CA ASP A 411 43.60 19.91 5.33
C ASP A 411 43.94 19.01 6.53
N ALA A 412 43.71 19.51 7.76
CA ALA A 412 43.95 18.76 8.98
C ALA A 412 42.78 17.84 9.36
N VAL A 413 43.12 16.68 9.91
CA VAL A 413 42.20 15.71 10.52
C VAL A 413 42.44 15.69 12.02
N MET A 414 41.37 15.86 12.79
CA MET A 414 41.37 15.68 14.25
C MET A 414 40.58 14.42 14.62
N ALA A 415 41.23 13.50 15.31
CA ALA A 415 40.61 12.27 15.79
C ALA A 415 40.82 12.05 17.30
N VAL A 416 39.88 11.34 17.91
CA VAL A 416 39.86 11.06 19.34
C VAL A 416 39.66 9.57 19.56
N PHE A 417 40.48 9.02 20.46
CA PHE A 417 40.40 7.64 20.92
C PHE A 417 40.10 7.67 22.41
N SER A 418 39.03 7.00 22.82
CA SER A 418 38.64 6.96 24.23
C SER A 418 37.83 5.69 24.52
N PRO A 419 37.85 5.19 25.76
CA PRO A 419 36.94 4.14 26.19
C PRO A 419 35.47 4.49 25.94
N LEU A 420 35.11 5.79 25.98
CA LEU A 420 33.76 6.27 25.65
C LEU A 420 33.30 5.84 24.26
N PHE A 421 34.22 5.75 23.30
CA PHE A 421 33.95 5.35 21.91
C PHE A 421 34.34 3.89 21.64
N GLY A 422 34.57 3.10 22.69
CA GLY A 422 34.92 1.68 22.59
C GLY A 422 36.42 1.38 22.45
N SER A 423 37.29 2.40 22.39
CA SER A 423 38.74 2.23 22.36
C SER A 423 39.29 2.11 23.79
N LYS A 424 39.28 0.88 24.32
CA LYS A 424 39.80 0.58 25.67
C LYS A 424 41.32 0.78 25.76
N GLN A 425 42.05 0.51 24.68
CA GLN A 425 43.49 0.75 24.56
C GLN A 425 43.79 2.02 23.77
N TYR A 426 43.13 3.13 24.12
CA TYR A 426 43.16 4.40 23.35
C TYR A 426 44.55 4.91 22.97
N ALA A 427 45.56 4.76 23.83
CA ALA A 427 46.93 5.17 23.51
C ALA A 427 47.56 4.31 22.40
N GLU A 428 47.39 2.98 22.47
CA GLU A 428 47.89 2.04 21.46
C GLU A 428 47.11 2.15 20.15
N ASP A 429 45.78 2.22 20.23
CA ASP A 429 44.90 2.40 19.08
C ASP A 429 45.28 3.68 18.31
N ALA A 430 45.48 4.81 19.01
CA ALA A 430 45.92 6.06 18.39
C ALA A 430 47.32 5.96 17.76
N PHE A 431 48.28 5.34 18.46
CA PHE A 431 49.64 5.16 17.94
C PHE A 431 49.65 4.31 16.66
N GLN A 432 48.91 3.21 16.64
CA GLN A 432 48.79 2.36 15.46
C GLN A 432 48.02 3.04 14.33
N ALA A 433 47.02 3.85 14.63
CA ALA A 433 46.34 4.67 13.63
C ALA A 433 47.32 5.65 12.97
N GLY A 434 48.15 6.35 13.76
CA GLY A 434 49.19 7.24 13.24
C GLY A 434 50.15 6.53 12.28
N LYS A 435 50.65 5.34 12.65
CA LYS A 435 51.46 4.50 11.75
C LYS A 435 50.71 4.08 10.49
N GLY A 436 49.45 3.71 10.64
CA GLY A 436 48.59 3.32 9.53
C GLY A 436 48.35 4.46 8.55
N ILE A 437 48.18 5.70 9.03
CA ILE A 437 48.07 6.90 8.20
C ILE A 437 49.32 7.06 7.32
N LEU A 438 50.51 6.98 7.91
CA LEU A 438 51.77 7.10 7.16
C LEU A 438 51.88 6.01 6.07
N ALA A 439 51.57 4.76 6.41
CA ALA A 439 51.62 3.66 5.46
C ALA A 439 50.59 3.79 4.32
N ARG A 440 49.37 4.27 4.62
CA ARG A 440 48.33 4.50 3.60
C ARG A 440 48.67 5.70 2.72
N LEU A 441 49.39 6.68 3.25
CA LEU A 441 49.83 7.84 2.45
C LEU A 441 50.84 7.46 1.37
N ASP A 442 51.71 6.47 1.62
CA ASP A 442 52.59 5.92 0.58
C ASP A 442 51.78 5.32 -0.58
N GLU A 443 50.68 4.64 -0.28
CA GLU A 443 49.77 4.12 -1.31
C GLU A 443 49.01 5.22 -2.04
N PHE A 444 48.55 6.25 -1.33
CA PHE A 444 47.95 7.44 -1.93
C PHE A 444 48.89 8.07 -2.97
N ASN A 445 50.17 8.26 -2.61
CA ASN A 445 51.18 8.82 -3.51
C ASN A 445 51.43 7.96 -4.74
N ARG A 446 51.34 6.63 -4.61
CA ARG A 446 51.45 5.69 -5.74
C ARG A 446 50.23 5.73 -6.67
N LEU A 447 49.02 5.86 -6.11
CA LEU A 447 47.77 5.85 -6.87
C LEU A 447 47.47 7.20 -7.54
N TYR A 448 47.96 8.29 -6.96
CA TYR A 448 47.69 9.65 -7.43
C TYR A 448 48.97 10.47 -7.68
N PRO A 449 49.86 10.00 -8.57
CA PRO A 449 51.14 10.64 -8.84
C PRO A 449 51.00 12.07 -9.38
N GLN A 450 49.84 12.43 -9.93
CA GLN A 450 49.58 13.79 -10.45
C GLN A 450 49.62 14.88 -9.37
N TYR A 451 49.51 14.53 -8.09
CA TYR A 451 49.62 15.49 -6.98
C TYR A 451 51.06 15.64 -6.45
N GLY A 452 52.02 14.89 -7.01
CA GLY A 452 53.37 14.78 -6.47
C GLY A 452 53.42 13.95 -5.19
N ILE A 453 54.55 14.00 -4.49
CA ILE A 453 54.71 13.31 -3.21
C ILE A 453 54.07 14.17 -2.11
N VAL A 454 52.92 13.72 -1.63
CA VAL A 454 52.22 14.31 -0.49
C VAL A 454 52.77 13.72 0.80
N HIS A 455 53.15 14.58 1.74
CA HIS A 455 53.57 14.20 3.09
C HIS A 455 52.57 14.74 4.10
N CYS A 456 52.43 14.07 5.25
CA CYS A 456 51.70 14.60 6.40
C CYS A 456 52.56 14.61 7.66
N GLY A 457 52.19 15.47 8.60
CA GLY A 457 52.65 15.43 9.98
C GLY A 457 51.58 14.80 10.85
N VAL A 458 51.95 13.90 11.76
CA VAL A 458 51.05 13.29 12.75
C VAL A 458 51.52 13.63 14.16
N GLY A 459 50.67 14.29 14.95
CA GLY A 459 50.90 14.58 16.36
C GLY A 459 49.92 13.85 17.26
N ILE A 460 50.41 13.13 18.27
CA ILE A 460 49.54 12.39 19.21
C ILE A 460 49.87 12.68 20.66
N HIS A 461 48.85 13.04 21.43
CA HIS A 461 48.96 13.29 22.87
C HIS A 461 47.84 12.60 23.65
N CYS A 462 48.16 12.13 24.85
CA CYS A 462 47.20 11.52 25.79
C CYS A 462 47.00 12.42 27.00
N GLY A 463 45.75 12.54 27.44
CA GLY A 463 45.40 13.28 28.64
C GLY A 463 43.90 13.39 28.84
N THR A 464 43.52 14.13 29.86
CA THR A 464 42.11 14.39 30.20
C THR A 464 41.56 15.52 29.34
N LEU A 465 40.32 15.38 28.86
CA LEU A 465 39.60 16.40 28.11
C LEU A 465 38.09 16.32 28.39
N VAL A 466 37.34 17.34 27.98
CA VAL A 466 35.88 17.36 28.07
C VAL A 466 35.29 16.99 26.72
N ALA A 467 34.43 15.98 26.68
CA ALA A 467 33.71 15.54 25.48
C ALA A 467 32.21 15.79 25.64
N GLY A 468 31.62 16.62 24.77
CA GLY A 468 30.26 17.07 24.98
C GLY A 468 29.65 17.87 23.84
N ASN A 469 28.38 18.22 24.00
CA ASN A 469 27.65 19.06 23.07
C ASN A 469 27.85 20.53 23.47
N ILE A 470 28.39 21.31 22.54
CA ILE A 470 28.67 22.74 22.73
C ILE A 470 27.91 23.54 21.66
N GLY A 471 27.28 24.63 22.07
CA GLY A 471 26.50 25.49 21.20
C GLY A 471 25.23 26.02 21.86
N THR A 472 24.19 26.23 21.07
CA THR A 472 22.85 26.66 21.51
C THR A 472 21.84 25.54 21.32
N GLU A 473 20.65 25.64 21.90
CA GLU A 473 19.57 24.64 21.72
C GLU A 473 19.26 24.34 20.23
N GLN A 474 19.45 25.33 19.36
CA GLN A 474 19.17 25.23 17.92
C GLN A 474 20.36 24.70 17.12
N ARG A 475 21.58 24.76 17.67
CA ARG A 475 22.81 24.35 16.97
C ARG A 475 23.82 23.81 17.97
N LEU A 476 23.91 22.49 18.02
CA LEU A 476 24.83 21.76 18.88
C LEU A 476 25.88 21.05 18.03
N GLU A 477 27.13 21.18 18.44
CA GLU A 477 28.25 20.44 17.89
C GLU A 477 28.83 19.56 18.99
N PHE A 478 28.87 18.24 18.75
CA PHE A 478 29.62 17.35 19.62
C PHE A 478 31.11 17.57 19.36
N THR A 479 31.83 18.06 20.36
CA THR A 479 33.25 18.38 20.24
C THR A 479 33.97 17.94 21.51
N VAL A 480 35.29 17.77 21.37
CA VAL A 480 36.18 17.66 22.52
C VAL A 480 36.92 18.97 22.73
N ILE A 481 37.03 19.42 23.97
CA ILE A 481 37.78 20.62 24.34
C ILE A 481 38.68 20.30 25.53
N GLY A 482 39.87 20.86 25.51
CA GLY A 482 40.80 20.77 26.63
C GLY A 482 42.22 21.04 26.18
N ASP A 483 43.08 21.23 27.17
CA ASP A 483 44.52 21.40 26.95
C ASP A 483 45.16 20.21 26.21
N THR A 484 44.63 19.00 26.40
CA THR A 484 45.03 17.79 25.66
C THR A 484 44.87 17.97 24.14
N VAL A 485 43.76 18.57 23.69
CA VAL A 485 43.49 18.82 22.27
C VAL A 485 44.50 19.81 21.69
N ASN A 486 44.72 20.92 22.40
CA ASN A 486 45.67 21.95 21.99
C ASN A 486 47.12 21.40 21.95
N THR A 487 47.48 20.56 22.91
CA THR A 487 48.81 19.95 22.97
C THR A 487 49.04 19.00 21.78
N ALA A 488 48.05 18.18 21.43
CA ALA A 488 48.14 17.29 20.26
C ALA A 488 48.30 18.08 18.95
N SER A 489 47.51 19.15 18.75
CA SER A 489 47.62 20.00 17.57
C SER A 489 48.99 20.66 17.46
N ARG A 490 49.52 21.18 18.58
CA ARG A 490 50.85 21.81 18.57
C ARG A 490 51.97 20.79 18.36
N LEU A 491 51.81 19.56 18.85
CA LEU A 491 52.74 18.47 18.60
C LEU A 491 52.75 18.06 17.13
N GLU A 492 51.60 18.06 16.46
CA GLU A 492 51.54 17.92 15.00
C GLU A 492 52.33 19.05 14.34
N SER A 493 52.12 20.31 14.74
CA SER A 493 52.81 21.43 14.10
C SER A 493 54.33 21.37 14.27
N LEU A 494 54.82 20.82 15.39
CA LEU A 494 56.26 20.56 15.62
C LEU A 494 56.86 19.53 14.66
N THR A 495 56.04 18.67 14.03
CA THR A 495 56.53 17.71 13.02
C THR A 495 57.24 18.42 11.86
N LYS A 496 56.78 19.63 11.51
CA LYS A 496 57.34 20.46 10.43
C LYS A 496 58.71 21.00 10.82
N THR A 497 58.85 21.52 12.04
CA THR A 497 60.10 22.10 12.55
C THR A 497 61.16 21.04 12.87
N LEU A 498 60.74 19.92 13.46
CA LEU A 498 61.65 18.84 13.86
C LEU A 498 61.93 17.84 12.75
N GLY A 499 61.21 17.93 11.62
CA GLY A 499 61.43 17.10 10.44
C GLY A 499 60.86 15.68 10.52
N TRP A 500 60.23 15.29 11.62
CA TRP A 500 59.72 13.93 11.84
C TRP A 500 58.26 13.77 11.41
N PRO A 501 57.88 12.72 10.68
CA PRO A 501 56.52 12.53 10.18
C PRO A 501 55.50 12.22 11.28
N MET A 502 55.95 11.67 12.40
CA MET A 502 55.09 11.38 13.55
C MET A 502 55.80 11.71 14.86
N LEU A 503 55.14 12.53 15.67
CA LEU A 503 55.56 12.92 17.00
C LEU A 503 54.52 12.50 18.04
N VAL A 504 55.00 11.97 19.17
CA VAL A 504 54.16 11.56 20.29
C VAL A 504 54.69 12.13 21.61
N SER A 505 53.77 12.47 22.50
CA SER A 505 54.13 13.02 23.81
C SER A 505 54.54 11.95 24.83
N GLY A 506 55.34 12.30 25.83
CA GLY A 506 55.68 11.44 26.97
C GLY A 506 54.48 10.75 27.64
N PRO A 507 53.37 11.45 27.95
CA PRO A 507 52.16 10.84 28.50
C PRO A 507 51.54 9.72 27.64
N LEU A 508 51.75 9.75 26.32
CA LEU A 508 51.35 8.66 25.44
C LEU A 508 52.31 7.47 25.58
N ILE A 509 53.63 7.72 25.58
CA ILE A 509 54.66 6.69 25.76
C ILE A 509 54.44 5.92 27.06
N GLU A 510 54.12 6.61 28.15
CA GLU A 510 53.83 6.00 29.46
C GLU A 510 52.62 5.05 29.44
N ARG A 511 51.67 5.25 28.51
CA ARG A 511 50.45 4.43 28.34
C ARG A 511 50.61 3.35 27.28
N LEU A 512 51.67 3.38 26.46
CA LEU A 512 51.94 2.33 25.46
C LEU A 512 52.49 1.05 26.11
N PRO A 513 52.26 -0.13 25.52
CA PRO A 513 52.97 -1.34 25.89
C PRO A 513 54.45 -1.29 25.44
N LEU A 514 55.33 -2.02 26.15
CA LEU A 514 56.79 -2.03 25.91
C LEU A 514 57.20 -2.22 24.42
N PRO A 515 56.61 -3.15 23.64
CA PRO A 515 57.00 -3.34 22.24
C PRO A 515 56.80 -2.08 21.38
N LEU A 516 55.77 -1.29 21.64
CA LEU A 516 55.50 -0.06 20.89
C LEU A 516 56.37 1.10 21.36
N ARG A 517 56.74 1.12 22.66
CA ARG A 517 57.68 2.12 23.18
C ARG A 517 59.04 2.02 22.50
N SER A 518 59.53 0.80 22.25
CA SER A 518 60.81 0.56 21.57
C SER A 518 60.84 1.01 20.10
N GLU A 519 59.67 1.25 19.49
CA GLU A 519 59.59 1.82 18.14
C GLU A 519 59.73 3.35 18.13
N THR A 520 59.90 3.97 19.29
CA THR A 520 60.06 5.43 19.44
C THR A 520 61.40 5.77 20.06
N HIS A 521 61.91 6.97 19.81
CA HIS A 521 63.07 7.51 20.49
C HIS A 521 62.77 8.92 20.99
N PHE A 522 63.38 9.26 22.13
CA PHE A 522 63.28 10.59 22.71
C PHE A 522 64.03 11.59 21.83
N LEU A 523 63.40 12.73 21.56
CA LEU A 523 64.01 13.84 20.81
C LEU A 523 64.49 14.93 21.76
N GLU A 524 63.54 15.60 22.42
CA GLU A 524 63.81 16.73 23.28
C GLU A 524 62.65 16.97 24.26
N GLN A 525 62.89 17.86 25.23
CA GLN A 525 61.81 18.50 25.98
C GLN A 525 61.42 19.81 25.29
N ALA A 526 60.30 19.79 24.58
CA ALA A 526 59.83 20.96 23.85
C ALA A 526 58.92 21.81 24.75
N LEU A 527 59.23 23.11 24.87
CA LEU A 527 58.30 24.07 25.45
C LEU A 527 57.27 24.43 24.39
N VAL A 528 56.09 23.82 24.52
CA VAL A 528 54.99 24.05 23.59
C VAL A 528 54.32 25.39 23.93
N LYS A 529 54.18 26.31 22.97
CA LYS A 529 53.60 27.65 23.18
C LYS A 529 52.29 27.58 23.97
N GLY A 530 52.21 28.20 25.15
CA GLY A 530 51.02 28.18 26.01
C GLY A 530 51.01 27.09 27.09
N LYS A 531 52.10 26.33 27.23
CA LYS A 531 52.40 25.48 28.39
C LYS A 531 53.47 26.13 29.26
N SER A 532 53.32 25.98 30.58
CA SER A 532 54.31 26.39 31.57
C SER A 532 55.46 25.39 31.70
N GLU A 533 55.18 24.11 31.41
CA GLU A 533 56.12 23.00 31.54
C GLU A 533 56.44 22.41 30.17
N ALA A 534 57.71 22.02 29.98
CA ALA A 534 58.15 21.36 28.76
C ALA A 534 57.62 19.92 28.71
N ILE A 535 57.23 19.47 27.52
CA ILE A 535 56.70 18.13 27.30
C ILE A 535 57.78 17.30 26.63
N ALA A 536 58.02 16.08 27.13
CA ALA A 536 58.89 15.12 26.46
C ALA A 536 58.29 14.75 25.09
N VAL A 537 59.04 14.97 24.02
CA VAL A 537 58.64 14.66 22.65
C VAL A 537 59.45 13.46 22.17
N HIS A 538 58.75 12.48 21.62
CA HIS A 538 59.33 11.28 21.02
C HIS A 538 58.93 11.20 19.55
N ALA A 539 59.83 10.69 18.70
CA ALA A 539 59.55 10.40 17.31
C ALA A 539 59.51 8.91 17.04
N LEU A 540 58.76 8.52 16.00
CA LEU A 540 58.77 7.17 15.47
C LEU A 540 60.14 6.87 14.83
N THR A 541 60.82 5.82 15.31
CA THR A 541 62.19 5.46 14.90
C THR A 541 62.23 4.72 13.56
N THR A 542 61.19 3.96 13.23
CA THR A 542 61.08 3.18 11.99
C THR A 542 59.81 3.55 11.25
N LEU A 543 59.95 4.12 10.05
CA LEU A 543 58.83 4.25 9.13
C LEU A 543 58.32 2.84 8.76
N PRO A 544 57.01 2.58 8.83
CA PRO A 544 56.48 1.29 8.41
C PRO A 544 56.80 1.07 6.94
N THR A 545 57.60 0.05 6.64
CA THR A 545 57.85 -0.37 5.26
C THR A 545 56.57 -1.02 4.74
N ALA A 546 56.00 -0.49 3.67
CA ALA A 546 54.84 -1.09 3.00
C ALA A 546 55.16 -2.56 2.67
N ARG A 547 54.35 -3.49 3.18
CA ARG A 547 54.41 -4.91 2.82
C ARG A 547 53.63 -5.18 1.55
#